data_AF-A0A6C0C3T5-F1
#
_entry.id   AF-A0A6C0C3T5-F1
#
_cell.length_a   1.000
_cell.length_b   1.000
_cell.length_c   1.000
_cell.angle_alpha   90.00
_cell.angle_beta   90.00
_cell.angle_gamma   90.00
#
_symmetry.space_group_name_H-M   'P 1'
#
loop_
_entity.id
_entity.type
_entity.pdbx_description
1 polymer ?
#
loop_
_entity_poly.entity_id
_entity_poly.type
_entity_poly.pdbx_seq_one_letter_code
_entity_poly.pdbx_strand_id
1 'polypeptide(L)'
;MSLEIIKNYDYTALLFLGGMCKIIEQLYPKVDTYLKRFERYNELPLGKRNYIIKNFIKSFLLLALSMSVFKPVIWPAIRYNQWNSKLIHLTGAMYTSNDLMGLVMVESLPYSTKMHHAISTTLCITCFSLDFQTSHLGKMMFVYTFASSQAYLVNFYLGARLLTDKAKLEIVRIASRNIYFICCLFNWGWHLLWVSNNYSIMNTGHIMYFFLLFWIIKDDIILLSWLNNTMIKFS
;
A
#
# COMPACT_ATOMS: atom_id res chain seq x y z
N MET A 1 10.45 -26.04 -15.63
CA MET A 1 9.77 -24.94 -14.93
C MET A 1 10.72 -23.82 -14.41
N SER A 2 12.05 -23.88 -14.61
CA SER A 2 12.98 -22.94 -13.93
C SER A 2 13.61 -21.83 -14.79
N LEU A 3 13.55 -21.87 -16.12
CA LEU A 3 14.18 -20.85 -17.00
C LEU A 3 13.19 -19.84 -17.59
N GLU A 4 11.92 -20.18 -17.75
CA GLU A 4 10.91 -19.28 -18.32
C GLU A 4 10.51 -18.16 -17.36
N ILE A 5 10.44 -18.44 -16.06
CA ILE A 5 10.15 -17.41 -15.04
C ILE A 5 11.22 -16.33 -15.06
N ILE A 6 12.49 -16.71 -15.21
CA ILE A 6 13.62 -15.78 -15.27
C ILE A 6 13.57 -14.99 -16.58
N LYS A 7 13.28 -15.64 -17.73
CA LYS A 7 13.21 -14.96 -19.03
C LYS A 7 12.05 -13.98 -19.14
N ASN A 8 10.89 -14.30 -18.56
CA ASN A 8 9.67 -13.49 -18.64
C ASN A 8 9.51 -12.52 -17.46
N TYR A 9 10.53 -12.41 -16.60
CA TYR A 9 10.53 -11.50 -15.47
C TYR A 9 10.64 -10.04 -15.94
N ASP A 10 9.80 -9.16 -15.42
CA ASP A 10 9.87 -7.74 -15.73
C ASP A 10 11.00 -7.04 -14.95
N TYR A 11 12.22 -7.18 -15.46
CA TYR A 11 13.39 -6.49 -14.92
C TYR A 11 13.29 -4.96 -14.99
N THR A 12 12.47 -4.43 -15.91
CA THR A 12 12.25 -2.98 -15.99
C THR A 12 11.48 -2.49 -14.76
N ALA A 13 10.46 -3.24 -14.35
CA ALA A 13 9.72 -2.94 -13.12
C ALA A 13 10.58 -3.09 -11.86
N LEU A 14 11.49 -4.07 -11.83
CA LEU A 14 12.44 -4.23 -10.73
C LEU A 14 13.40 -3.04 -10.63
N LEU A 15 13.98 -2.60 -11.74
CA LEU A 15 14.81 -1.39 -11.78
C LEU A 15 14.02 -0.14 -11.39
N PHE A 16 12.76 -0.05 -11.83
CA PHE A 16 11.86 1.02 -11.45
C PHE A 16 11.56 1.04 -9.95
N LEU A 17 11.36 -0.12 -9.32
CA LEU A 17 11.21 -0.23 -7.85
C LEU A 17 12.45 0.34 -7.14
N GLY A 18 13.65 -0.04 -7.57
CA GLY A 18 14.90 0.50 -7.03
C GLY A 18 15.02 2.01 -7.21
N GLY A 19 14.68 2.52 -8.40
CA GLY A 19 14.64 3.96 -8.69
C GLY A 19 13.64 4.71 -7.81
N MET A 20 12.44 4.17 -7.62
CA MET A 20 11.43 4.76 -6.72
C MET A 20 11.89 4.76 -5.26
N CYS A 21 12.57 3.70 -4.80
CA CYS A 21 13.17 3.68 -3.46
C CYS A 21 14.22 4.79 -3.30
N LYS A 22 15.06 5.01 -4.32
CA LYS A 22 16.05 6.09 -4.31
C LYS A 22 15.40 7.47 -4.30
N ILE A 23 14.32 7.67 -5.04
CA ILE A 23 13.54 8.92 -5.03
C ILE A 23 12.97 9.15 -3.62
N ILE A 24 12.37 8.14 -3.01
CA ILE A 24 11.82 8.23 -1.65
C ILE A 24 12.92 8.57 -0.64
N GLU A 25 14.05 7.90 -0.67
CA GLU A 25 15.20 8.21 0.18
C GLU A 25 15.60 9.69 0.07
N GLN A 26 15.66 10.25 -1.14
CA GLN A 26 15.98 11.66 -1.37
C GLN A 26 14.87 12.63 -0.91
N LEU A 27 13.61 12.17 -0.85
CA LEU A 27 12.50 12.98 -0.34
C LEU A 27 12.54 13.11 1.19
N TYR A 28 13.08 12.12 1.93
CA TYR A 28 13.14 12.19 3.39
C TYR A 28 13.76 13.48 3.93
N PRO A 29 15.00 13.88 3.56
CA PRO A 29 15.61 15.12 4.07
C PRO A 29 14.87 16.39 3.62
N LYS A 30 14.24 16.37 2.43
CA LYS A 30 13.46 17.51 1.93
C LYS A 30 12.20 17.72 2.77
N VAL A 31 11.45 16.63 3.01
CA VAL A 31 10.26 16.66 3.87
C VAL A 31 10.65 16.98 5.31
N ASP A 32 11.77 16.44 5.81
CA ASP A 32 12.28 16.78 7.14
C ASP A 32 12.50 18.28 7.29
N THR A 33 13.21 18.89 6.33
CA THR A 33 13.49 20.34 6.32
C THR A 33 12.21 21.16 6.29
N TYR A 34 11.23 20.75 5.49
CA TYR A 34 9.92 21.39 5.43
C TYR A 34 9.16 21.29 6.76
N LEU A 35 9.23 20.16 7.44
CA LEU A 35 8.51 19.91 8.70
C LEU A 35 9.14 20.61 9.91
N LYS A 36 10.43 21.00 9.85
CA LYS A 36 11.10 21.77 10.92
C LYS A 36 10.47 23.12 11.24
N ARG A 37 9.57 23.63 10.38
CA ARG A 37 8.78 24.83 10.67
C ARG A 37 7.72 24.64 11.76
N PHE A 38 7.38 23.39 12.09
CA PHE A 38 6.43 23.06 13.16
C PHE A 38 7.20 22.81 14.46
N GLU A 39 6.98 23.63 15.48
CA GLU A 39 7.67 23.51 16.78
C GLU A 39 7.56 22.11 17.37
N ARG A 40 6.33 21.57 17.44
CA ARG A 40 6.03 20.21 17.90
C ARG A 40 6.79 19.11 17.14
N TYR A 41 7.16 19.35 15.88
CA TYR A 41 7.97 18.37 15.12
C TYR A 41 9.41 18.30 15.63
N ASN A 42 9.97 19.44 16.00
CA ASN A 42 11.36 19.55 16.45
C ASN A 42 11.58 18.91 17.83
N GLU A 43 10.53 18.84 18.64
CA GLU A 43 10.53 18.18 19.96
C GLU A 43 10.48 16.64 19.87
N LEU A 44 10.14 16.09 18.70
CA LEU A 44 9.97 14.64 18.56
C LEU A 44 11.32 13.93 18.34
N PRO A 45 11.48 12.71 18.90
CA PRO A 45 12.64 11.87 18.61
C PRO A 45 12.68 11.49 17.12
N LEU A 46 13.88 11.22 16.61
CA LEU A 46 14.14 10.92 15.20
C LEU A 46 13.22 9.82 14.64
N GLY A 47 12.97 8.74 15.39
CA GLY A 47 12.08 7.66 14.96
C GLY A 47 10.63 8.13 14.69
N LYS A 48 10.10 9.01 15.54
CA LYS A 48 8.75 9.60 15.34
C LYS A 48 8.74 10.57 14.16
N ARG A 49 9.83 11.32 13.95
CA ARG A 49 10.01 12.20 12.79
C ARG A 49 10.03 11.41 11.48
N ASN A 50 10.83 10.35 11.41
CA ASN A 50 10.88 9.44 10.25
C ASN A 50 9.51 8.79 9.98
N TYR A 51 8.79 8.41 11.03
CA TYR A 51 7.42 7.91 10.90
C TYR A 51 6.48 8.95 10.27
N ILE A 52 6.55 10.22 10.68
CA ILE A 52 5.74 11.31 10.09
C ILE A 52 6.10 11.51 8.62
N ILE A 53 7.40 11.61 8.31
CA ILE A 53 7.91 11.77 6.93
C ILE A 53 7.40 10.63 6.03
N LYS A 54 7.57 9.37 6.48
CA LYS A 54 7.11 8.18 5.75
C LYS A 54 5.63 8.30 5.38
N ASN A 55 4.79 8.70 6.34
CA ASN A 55 3.35 8.77 6.18
C ASN A 55 2.92 9.89 5.20
N PHE A 56 3.60 11.04 5.21
CA PHE A 56 3.33 12.09 4.22
C PHE A 56 3.75 11.68 2.81
N ILE A 57 4.95 11.10 2.65
CA ILE A 57 5.40 10.58 1.35
C ILE A 57 4.43 9.50 0.85
N LYS A 58 4.06 8.54 1.71
CA LYS A 58 3.09 7.48 1.38
C LYS A 58 1.75 8.08 0.95
N SER A 59 1.21 9.03 1.71
CA SER A 59 -0.05 9.68 1.37
C SER A 59 -0.02 10.30 -0.02
N PHE A 60 1.05 11.00 -0.38
CA PHE A 60 1.16 11.62 -1.69
C PHE A 60 1.26 10.58 -2.81
N LEU A 61 2.11 9.57 -2.63
CA LEU A 61 2.27 8.47 -3.60
C LEU A 61 0.96 7.71 -3.82
N LEU A 62 0.25 7.37 -2.74
CA LEU A 62 -1.02 6.65 -2.81
C LEU A 62 -2.11 7.47 -3.51
N LEU A 63 -2.15 8.79 -3.27
CA LEU A 63 -3.07 9.69 -3.98
C LEU A 63 -2.73 9.79 -5.47
N ALA A 64 -1.45 9.89 -5.82
CA ALA A 64 -1.02 9.90 -7.22
C ALA A 64 -1.41 8.58 -7.92
N LEU A 65 -1.23 7.44 -7.25
CA LEU A 65 -1.61 6.12 -7.77
C LEU A 65 -3.13 5.98 -7.94
N SER A 66 -3.91 6.40 -6.94
CA SER A 66 -5.37 6.26 -7.01
C SER A 66 -5.97 7.00 -8.21
N MET A 67 -5.42 8.17 -8.56
CA MET A 67 -5.86 8.95 -9.72
C MET A 67 -5.27 8.45 -11.05
N SER A 68 -3.98 8.14 -11.09
CA SER A 68 -3.26 7.84 -12.34
C SER A 68 -3.61 6.49 -12.95
N VAL A 69 -3.96 5.50 -12.14
CA VAL A 69 -4.19 4.11 -12.59
C VAL A 69 -5.59 3.92 -13.18
N PHE A 70 -6.55 4.80 -12.85
CA PHE A 70 -7.96 4.60 -13.21
C PHE A 70 -8.19 4.50 -14.73
N LYS A 71 -7.83 5.56 -15.47
CA LYS A 71 -8.05 5.62 -16.93
C LYS A 71 -7.23 4.58 -17.73
N PRO A 72 -5.92 4.38 -17.48
CA PRO A 72 -5.11 3.49 -18.31
C PRO A 72 -5.21 2.01 -17.95
N VAL A 73 -5.67 1.65 -16.74
CA VAL A 73 -5.72 0.26 -16.28
C VAL A 73 -7.12 -0.17 -15.84
N ILE A 74 -7.74 0.56 -14.91
CA ILE A 74 -9.03 0.14 -14.32
C ILE A 74 -10.15 0.15 -15.36
N TRP A 75 -10.28 1.25 -16.12
CA TRP A 75 -11.34 1.39 -17.10
C TRP A 75 -11.28 0.30 -18.20
N PRO A 76 -10.12 0.03 -18.85
CA PRO A 76 -10.01 -1.07 -19.80
C PRO A 76 -10.21 -2.46 -19.18
N ALA A 77 -9.74 -2.67 -17.96
CA ALA A 77 -9.92 -3.95 -17.26
C ALA A 77 -11.39 -4.27 -17.02
N ILE A 78 -12.19 -3.27 -16.61
CA ILE A 78 -13.63 -3.45 -16.37
C ILE A 78 -14.40 -3.54 -17.68
N ARG A 79 -14.15 -2.63 -18.64
CA ARG A 79 -14.99 -2.49 -19.83
C ARG A 79 -14.69 -3.52 -20.93
N TYR A 80 -13.42 -3.88 -21.08
CA TYR A 80 -12.91 -4.69 -22.19
C TYR A 80 -12.12 -5.93 -21.72
N ASN A 81 -12.00 -6.16 -20.41
CA ASN A 81 -11.15 -7.21 -19.83
C ASN A 81 -9.68 -7.12 -20.32
N GLN A 82 -9.19 -5.90 -20.50
CA GLN A 82 -7.82 -5.62 -20.93
C GLN A 82 -6.96 -5.21 -19.74
N TRP A 83 -5.91 -5.97 -19.48
CA TRP A 83 -5.01 -5.80 -18.34
C TRP A 83 -3.60 -5.51 -18.84
N ASN A 84 -3.14 -4.28 -18.66
CA ASN A 84 -1.80 -3.89 -19.09
C ASN A 84 -0.75 -4.31 -18.03
N SER A 85 -0.18 -5.50 -18.20
CA SER A 85 0.80 -6.09 -17.28
C SER A 85 1.97 -5.16 -16.96
N LYS A 86 2.54 -4.47 -17.97
CA LYS A 86 3.65 -3.53 -17.77
C LYS A 86 3.26 -2.35 -16.87
N LEU A 87 2.12 -1.70 -17.12
CA LEU A 87 1.66 -0.60 -16.26
C LEU A 87 1.31 -1.08 -14.85
N ILE A 88 0.75 -2.29 -14.73
CA ILE A 88 0.42 -2.88 -13.44
C ILE A 88 1.69 -3.19 -12.63
N HIS A 89 2.75 -3.72 -13.27
CA HIS A 89 4.04 -3.92 -12.60
C HIS A 89 4.62 -2.61 -12.07
N LEU A 90 4.63 -1.55 -12.88
CA LEU A 90 5.09 -0.22 -12.46
C LEU A 90 4.24 0.35 -11.32
N THR A 91 2.92 0.10 -11.35
CA THR A 91 1.99 0.48 -10.26
C THR A 91 2.34 -0.24 -8.96
N GLY A 92 2.54 -1.56 -9.02
CA GLY A 92 2.96 -2.37 -7.87
C GLY A 92 4.31 -1.91 -7.30
N ALA A 93 5.28 -1.64 -8.16
CA ALA A 93 6.59 -1.12 -7.77
C ALA A 93 6.48 0.24 -7.05
N MET A 94 5.71 1.18 -7.59
CA MET A 94 5.49 2.49 -6.96
C MET A 94 4.78 2.35 -5.60
N TYR A 95 3.69 1.55 -5.53
CA TYR A 95 2.95 1.30 -4.30
C TYR A 95 3.86 0.76 -3.20
N THR A 96 4.68 -0.23 -3.54
CA THR A 96 5.46 -1.00 -2.57
C THR A 96 6.77 -0.32 -2.18
N SER A 97 7.30 0.55 -3.03
CA SER A 97 8.55 1.28 -2.76
C SER A 97 8.55 2.01 -1.41
N ASN A 98 7.43 2.63 -1.01
CA ASN A 98 7.33 3.31 0.27
C ASN A 98 7.24 2.33 1.45
N ASP A 99 6.63 1.17 1.26
CA ASP A 99 6.56 0.13 2.31
C ASP A 99 7.95 -0.44 2.58
N LEU A 100 8.70 -0.73 1.52
CA LEU A 100 10.09 -1.15 1.59
C LEU A 100 10.96 -0.09 2.27
N MET A 101 10.90 1.17 1.82
CA MET A 101 11.64 2.26 2.48
C MET A 101 11.16 2.52 3.91
N GLY A 102 9.91 2.21 4.23
CA GLY A 102 9.40 2.26 5.60
C GLY A 102 10.11 1.26 6.51
N LEU A 103 10.38 0.05 6.04
CA LEU A 103 11.14 -0.96 6.79
C LEU A 103 12.59 -0.53 7.04
N VAL A 104 13.19 0.18 6.09
CA VAL A 104 14.58 0.64 6.17
C VAL A 104 14.72 1.89 7.05
N MET A 105 13.86 2.89 6.86
CA MET A 105 14.04 4.23 7.43
C MET A 105 13.31 4.44 8.77
N VAL A 106 12.38 3.56 9.15
CA VAL A 106 11.55 3.71 10.34
C VAL A 106 11.69 2.50 11.26
N GLU A 107 12.54 2.62 12.28
CA GLU A 107 12.79 1.56 13.27
C GLU A 107 11.56 1.22 14.11
N SER A 108 10.75 2.23 14.43
CA SER A 108 9.64 2.16 15.38
C SER A 108 8.30 1.75 14.76
N LEU A 109 8.30 0.99 13.65
CA LEU A 109 7.05 0.47 13.09
C LEU A 109 6.45 -0.64 13.98
N PRO A 110 5.11 -0.69 14.15
CA PRO A 110 4.44 -1.81 14.78
C PRO A 110 4.77 -3.13 14.06
N TYR A 111 4.82 -4.23 14.81
CA TYR A 111 5.17 -5.55 14.25
C TYR A 111 4.20 -5.98 13.13
N SER A 112 2.90 -5.75 13.29
CA SER A 112 1.89 -6.06 12.25
C SER A 112 2.16 -5.29 10.96
N THR A 113 2.51 -4.01 11.05
CA THR A 113 2.85 -3.17 9.91
C THR A 113 4.18 -3.59 9.26
N LYS A 114 5.18 -4.02 10.04
CA LYS A 114 6.43 -4.58 9.49
C LYS A 114 6.14 -5.85 8.68
N MET A 115 5.31 -6.75 9.22
CA MET A 115 4.86 -7.93 8.49
C MET A 115 4.10 -7.55 7.21
N HIS A 116 3.15 -6.62 7.30
CA HIS A 116 2.41 -6.12 6.13
C HIS A 116 3.37 -5.63 5.04
N HIS A 117 4.35 -4.78 5.38
CA HIS A 117 5.31 -4.24 4.42
C HIS A 117 6.23 -5.33 3.83
N ALA A 118 6.63 -6.33 4.62
CA ALA A 118 7.43 -7.46 4.12
C ALA A 118 6.62 -8.32 3.14
N ILE A 119 5.34 -8.57 3.45
CA ILE A 119 4.44 -9.33 2.59
C ILE A 119 4.15 -8.55 1.30
N SER A 120 3.80 -7.27 1.37
CA SER A 120 3.55 -6.44 0.18
C SER A 120 4.78 -6.37 -0.73
N THR A 121 5.98 -6.25 -0.15
CA THR A 121 7.27 -6.33 -0.87
C THR A 121 7.46 -7.67 -1.57
N THR A 122 7.23 -8.77 -0.87
CA THR A 122 7.37 -10.12 -1.43
C THR A 122 6.38 -10.36 -2.57
N LEU A 123 5.12 -9.95 -2.37
CA LEU A 123 4.08 -10.03 -3.40
C LEU A 123 4.43 -9.17 -4.61
N CYS A 124 4.95 -7.96 -4.43
CA CYS A 124 5.39 -7.10 -5.53
C CYS A 124 6.53 -7.74 -6.34
N ILE A 125 7.56 -8.29 -5.69
CA ILE A 125 8.67 -8.95 -6.40
C ILE A 125 8.17 -10.17 -7.16
N THR A 126 7.23 -10.91 -6.59
CA THR A 126 6.60 -12.07 -7.24
C THR A 126 5.72 -11.65 -8.41
N CYS A 127 5.06 -10.49 -8.34
CA CYS A 127 4.13 -10.07 -9.38
C CYS A 127 4.80 -9.76 -10.71
N PHE A 128 6.08 -9.37 -10.71
CA PHE A 128 6.85 -9.06 -11.93
C PHE A 128 7.05 -10.27 -12.87
N SER A 129 6.78 -11.49 -12.41
CA SER A 129 6.78 -12.69 -13.27
C SER A 129 5.38 -13.05 -13.81
N LEU A 130 4.34 -12.26 -13.52
CA LEU A 130 2.95 -12.59 -13.87
C LEU A 130 2.47 -11.79 -15.07
N ASP A 131 1.83 -12.45 -16.01
CA ASP A 131 1.02 -11.77 -17.02
C ASP A 131 -0.38 -11.52 -16.48
N PHE A 132 -0.71 -10.26 -16.19
CA PHE A 132 -2.01 -9.85 -15.64
C PHE A 132 -3.16 -10.05 -16.61
N GLN A 133 -2.92 -10.23 -17.91
CA GLN A 133 -3.98 -10.53 -18.86
C GLN A 133 -4.56 -11.94 -18.63
N THR A 134 -3.70 -12.91 -18.32
CA THR A 134 -4.05 -14.33 -18.20
C THR A 134 -4.07 -14.82 -16.74
N SER A 135 -3.24 -14.26 -15.86
CA SER A 135 -3.11 -14.68 -14.46
C SER A 135 -4.24 -14.14 -13.58
N HIS A 136 -5.09 -15.04 -13.08
CA HIS A 136 -6.09 -14.68 -12.06
C HIS A 136 -5.45 -14.19 -10.77
N LEU A 137 -4.41 -14.88 -10.29
CA LEU A 137 -3.64 -14.46 -9.12
C LEU A 137 -3.10 -13.03 -9.27
N GLY A 138 -2.54 -12.69 -10.44
CA GLY A 138 -2.08 -11.33 -10.74
C GLY A 138 -3.22 -10.32 -10.62
N LYS A 139 -4.36 -10.59 -11.26
CA LYS A 139 -5.55 -9.72 -11.17
C LYS A 139 -5.99 -9.49 -9.72
N MET A 140 -5.99 -10.53 -8.88
CA MET A 140 -6.32 -10.41 -7.45
C MET A 140 -5.34 -9.49 -6.70
N MET A 141 -4.03 -9.68 -6.92
CA MET A 141 -2.99 -8.83 -6.33
C MET A 141 -3.13 -7.36 -6.75
N PHE A 142 -3.51 -7.10 -8.00
CA PHE A 142 -3.74 -5.74 -8.47
C PHE A 142 -5.00 -5.12 -7.85
N VAL A 143 -6.11 -5.85 -7.77
CA VAL A 143 -7.34 -5.37 -7.11
C VAL A 143 -7.05 -5.00 -5.67
N TYR A 144 -6.29 -5.83 -4.95
CA TYR A 144 -5.82 -5.52 -3.61
C TYR A 144 -5.00 -4.22 -3.60
N THR A 145 -3.99 -4.11 -4.47
CA THR A 145 -3.11 -2.93 -4.55
C THR A 145 -3.90 -1.63 -4.81
N PHE A 146 -4.85 -1.66 -5.75
CA PHE A 146 -5.68 -0.51 -6.10
C PHE A 146 -6.65 -0.11 -4.98
N ALA A 147 -7.26 -1.08 -4.30
CA ALA A 147 -8.10 -0.79 -3.14
C ALA A 147 -7.26 -0.20 -1.99
N SER A 148 -6.08 -0.75 -1.75
CA SER A 148 -5.16 -0.27 -0.70
C SER A 148 -4.55 1.09 -1.01
N SER A 149 -4.42 1.50 -2.28
CA SER A 149 -3.98 2.86 -2.61
C SER A 149 -4.99 3.94 -2.20
N GLN A 150 -6.24 3.58 -1.89
CA GLN A 150 -7.23 4.54 -1.39
C GLN A 150 -6.97 4.94 0.08
N ALA A 151 -6.05 4.27 0.77
CA ALA A 151 -5.65 4.62 2.14
C ALA A 151 -4.77 5.88 2.25
N TYR A 152 -4.74 6.75 1.21
CA TYR A 152 -3.92 7.96 1.20
C TYR A 152 -4.27 8.90 2.37
N LEU A 153 -5.56 9.17 2.63
CA LEU A 153 -5.97 10.01 3.76
C LEU A 153 -5.63 9.40 5.12
N VAL A 154 -5.69 8.07 5.24
CA VAL A 154 -5.28 7.38 6.48
C VAL A 154 -3.82 7.68 6.76
N ASN A 155 -2.93 7.53 5.77
CA ASN A 155 -1.51 7.84 5.92
C ASN A 155 -1.28 9.32 6.22
N PHE A 156 -2.00 10.24 5.57
CA PHE A 156 -1.95 11.66 5.91
C PHE A 156 -2.30 11.91 7.39
N TYR A 157 -3.41 11.34 7.86
CA TYR A 157 -3.85 11.48 9.24
C TYR A 157 -2.85 10.90 10.25
N LEU A 158 -2.28 9.73 9.95
CA LEU A 158 -1.27 9.07 10.79
C LEU A 158 -0.03 9.95 11.04
N GLY A 159 0.40 10.71 10.02
CA GLY A 159 1.49 11.69 10.14
C GLY A 159 1.04 12.99 10.82
N ALA A 160 -0.03 13.60 10.32
CA ALA A 160 -0.50 14.91 10.77
C ALA A 160 -0.92 14.93 12.25
N ARG A 161 -1.48 13.84 12.79
CA ARG A 161 -1.92 13.75 14.20
C ARG A 161 -0.80 13.94 15.23
N LEU A 162 0.46 13.82 14.81
CA LEU A 162 1.62 14.05 15.67
C LEU A 162 2.11 15.51 15.61
N LEU A 163 1.66 16.29 14.63
CA LEU A 163 2.05 17.68 14.40
C LEU A 163 1.05 18.70 14.94
N THR A 164 -0.22 18.31 15.08
CA THR A 164 -1.30 19.22 15.49
C THR A 164 -2.28 18.51 16.43
N ASP A 165 -3.17 19.29 17.03
CA ASP A 165 -4.19 18.79 17.94
C ASP A 165 -5.15 17.85 17.21
N LYS A 166 -5.44 16.70 17.83
CA LYS A 166 -6.34 15.69 17.26
C LYS A 166 -7.73 16.26 16.96
N ALA A 167 -8.22 17.21 17.76
CA ALA A 167 -9.50 17.88 17.55
C ALA A 167 -9.60 18.58 16.19
N LYS A 168 -8.50 19.18 15.71
CA LYS A 168 -8.44 19.87 14.41
C LYS A 168 -8.46 18.88 13.23
N LEU A 169 -8.11 17.62 13.47
CA LEU A 169 -8.05 16.56 12.45
C LEU A 169 -9.23 15.60 12.54
N GLU A 170 -10.26 15.89 13.33
CA GLU A 170 -11.36 14.97 13.57
C GLU A 170 -12.13 14.65 12.28
N ILE A 171 -12.42 15.66 11.46
CA ILE A 171 -13.06 15.48 10.15
C ILE A 171 -12.18 14.61 9.24
N VAL A 172 -10.87 14.85 9.23
CA VAL A 172 -9.90 14.08 8.43
C VAL A 172 -9.87 12.61 8.89
N ARG A 173 -9.90 12.35 10.21
CA ARG A 173 -9.98 11.01 10.78
C ARG A 173 -11.24 10.28 10.34
N ILE A 174 -12.41 10.93 10.48
CA ILE A 174 -13.71 10.35 10.11
C ILE A 174 -13.75 10.04 8.61
N ALA A 175 -13.30 10.97 7.76
CA ALA A 175 -13.21 10.76 6.32
C ALA A 175 -12.27 9.60 5.98
N SER A 176 -11.07 9.59 6.58
CA SER A 176 -10.08 8.52 6.40
C SER A 176 -10.65 7.15 6.76
N ARG A 177 -11.34 7.05 7.90
CA ARG A 177 -12.00 5.82 8.36
C ARG A 177 -13.05 5.34 7.37
N ASN A 178 -13.97 6.22 6.97
CA ASN A 178 -15.10 5.83 6.12
C ASN A 178 -14.63 5.40 4.73
N ILE A 179 -13.71 6.16 4.11
CA ILE A 179 -13.14 5.82 2.81
C ILE A 179 -12.42 4.48 2.89
N TYR A 180 -11.54 4.31 3.88
CA TYR A 180 -10.76 3.09 4.02
C TYR A 180 -11.63 1.86 4.32
N PHE A 181 -12.68 2.02 5.12
CA PHE A 181 -13.65 0.96 5.41
C PHE A 181 -14.37 0.50 4.13
N ILE A 182 -14.86 1.43 3.31
CA ILE A 182 -15.51 1.11 2.02
C ILE A 182 -14.53 0.38 1.10
N CYS A 183 -13.27 0.82 1.03
CA CYS A 183 -12.25 0.17 0.21
C CYS A 183 -11.93 -1.25 0.70
N CYS A 184 -11.86 -1.47 2.02
CA CYS A 184 -11.69 -2.80 2.60
C CYS A 184 -12.87 -3.72 2.23
N LEU A 185 -14.11 -3.25 2.38
CA LEU A 185 -15.31 -4.01 2.00
C LEU A 185 -15.31 -4.36 0.51
N PHE A 186 -14.98 -3.41 -0.35
CA PHE A 186 -14.87 -3.65 -1.79
C PHE A 186 -13.82 -4.72 -2.10
N ASN A 187 -12.63 -4.60 -1.51
CA ASN A 187 -11.53 -5.51 -1.72
C ASN A 187 -11.84 -6.94 -1.25
N TRP A 188 -12.31 -7.08 -0.01
CA TRP A 188 -12.63 -8.38 0.57
C TRP A 188 -13.84 -9.01 -0.13
N GLY A 189 -14.86 -8.22 -0.44
CA GLY A 189 -16.02 -8.67 -1.21
C GLY A 189 -15.62 -9.19 -2.58
N TRP A 190 -14.73 -8.47 -3.30
CA TRP A 190 -14.24 -8.93 -4.60
C TRP A 190 -13.46 -10.25 -4.50
N HIS A 191 -12.62 -10.41 -3.47
CA HIS A 191 -11.89 -11.67 -3.24
C HIS A 191 -12.81 -12.84 -2.90
N LEU A 192 -13.83 -12.63 -2.06
CA LEU A 192 -14.83 -13.65 -1.73
C LEU A 192 -15.63 -14.06 -2.97
N LEU A 193 -16.07 -13.09 -3.79
CA LEU A 193 -16.76 -13.37 -5.05
C LEU A 193 -15.86 -14.12 -6.03
N TRP A 194 -14.58 -13.77 -6.10
CA TRP A 194 -13.63 -14.48 -6.95
C TRP A 194 -13.52 -15.95 -6.53
N VAL A 195 -13.34 -16.23 -5.23
CA VAL A 195 -13.25 -17.61 -4.72
C VAL A 195 -14.52 -18.39 -5.02
N SER A 196 -15.70 -17.84 -4.72
CA SER A 196 -16.97 -18.52 -4.96
C SER A 196 -17.17 -18.91 -6.43
N ASN A 197 -16.74 -18.05 -7.36
CA ASN A 197 -16.91 -18.29 -8.79
C ASN A 197 -15.78 -19.11 -9.42
N ASN A 198 -14.62 -19.22 -8.77
CA ASN A 198 -13.40 -19.78 -9.37
C ASN A 198 -12.72 -20.85 -8.50
N TYR A 199 -13.42 -21.42 -7.51
CA TYR A 199 -12.84 -22.40 -6.58
C TYR A 199 -12.22 -23.62 -7.28
N SER A 200 -12.76 -24.01 -8.44
CA SER A 200 -12.30 -25.17 -9.22
C SER A 200 -10.93 -24.96 -9.90
N ILE A 201 -10.54 -23.70 -10.16
CA ILE A 201 -9.25 -23.35 -10.77
C ILE A 201 -8.22 -22.89 -9.73
N MET A 202 -8.57 -22.97 -8.44
CA MET A 202 -7.69 -22.60 -7.35
C MET A 202 -6.50 -23.57 -7.28
N ASN A 203 -5.30 -23.02 -7.17
CA ASN A 203 -4.06 -23.80 -7.07
C ASN A 203 -3.25 -23.36 -5.85
N THR A 204 -2.11 -24.02 -5.61
CA THR A 204 -1.22 -23.74 -4.47
C THR A 204 -0.81 -22.27 -4.37
N GLY A 205 -0.60 -21.58 -5.50
CA GLY A 205 -0.25 -20.16 -5.52
C GLY A 205 -1.37 -19.26 -4.97
N HIS A 206 -2.63 -19.59 -5.26
CA HIS A 206 -3.78 -18.89 -4.69
C HIS A 206 -3.90 -19.14 -3.18
N ILE A 207 -3.66 -20.38 -2.72
CA ILE A 207 -3.68 -20.72 -1.29
C ILE A 207 -2.60 -19.94 -0.53
N MET A 208 -1.37 -19.92 -1.07
CA MET A 208 -0.27 -19.12 -0.51
C MET A 208 -0.60 -17.63 -0.48
N TYR A 209 -1.20 -17.11 -1.55
CA TYR A 209 -1.66 -15.72 -1.60
C TYR A 209 -2.70 -15.41 -0.51
N PHE A 210 -3.72 -16.25 -0.33
CA PHE A 210 -4.73 -16.03 0.71
C PHE A 210 -4.15 -16.14 2.13
N PHE A 211 -3.19 -17.04 2.34
CA PHE A 211 -2.46 -17.11 3.61
C PHE A 211 -1.70 -15.82 3.91
N LEU A 212 -1.02 -15.25 2.91
CA LEU A 212 -0.33 -13.96 3.06
C LEU A 212 -1.33 -12.80 3.24
N LEU A 213 -2.42 -12.81 2.48
CA LEU A 213 -3.49 -11.81 2.54
C LEU A 213 -4.16 -11.78 3.91
N PHE A 214 -4.29 -12.92 4.61
CA PHE A 214 -4.82 -12.96 5.97
C PHE A 214 -4.06 -12.03 6.93
N TRP A 215 -2.73 -12.03 6.89
CA TRP A 215 -1.90 -11.16 7.74
C TRP A 215 -2.06 -9.68 7.41
N ILE A 216 -2.22 -9.40 6.12
CA ILE A 216 -2.51 -8.06 5.62
C ILE A 216 -3.89 -7.57 6.13
N ILE A 217 -4.93 -8.38 5.98
CA ILE A 217 -6.30 -8.08 6.44
C ILE A 217 -6.32 -7.87 7.97
N LYS A 218 -5.55 -8.65 8.71
CA LYS A 218 -5.40 -8.46 10.16
C LYS A 218 -4.87 -7.07 10.50
N ASP A 219 -3.87 -6.57 9.79
CA ASP A 219 -3.35 -5.20 9.97
C ASP A 219 -4.41 -4.15 9.60
N ASP A 220 -5.14 -4.37 8.50
CA ASP A 220 -6.24 -3.48 8.06
C ASP A 220 -7.33 -3.35 9.14
N ILE A 221 -7.73 -4.45 9.78
CA ILE A 221 -8.72 -4.47 10.87
C ILE A 221 -8.20 -3.72 12.11
N ILE A 222 -6.93 -3.92 12.48
CA ILE A 222 -6.29 -3.18 13.59
C ILE A 222 -6.31 -1.69 13.29
N LEU A 223 -5.97 -1.29 12.07
CA LEU A 223 -5.95 0.11 11.66
C LEU A 223 -7.35 0.74 11.65
N LEU A 224 -8.37 0.00 11.18
CA LEU A 224 -9.77 0.44 11.24
C LEU A 224 -10.27 0.58 12.68
N SER A 225 -9.95 -0.38 13.56
CA SER A 225 -10.27 -0.30 14.98
C SER A 225 -9.62 0.92 15.64
N TRP A 226 -8.35 1.16 15.32
CA TRP A 226 -7.62 2.34 15.78
C TRP A 226 -8.26 3.65 15.31
N LEU A 227 -8.67 3.70 14.04
CA LEU A 227 -9.38 4.85 13.49
C LEU A 227 -10.77 5.03 14.09
N ASN A 228 -11.42 3.98 14.59
CA ASN A 228 -12.76 4.07 15.18
C ASN A 228 -12.74 4.51 16.65
N ASN A 229 -11.69 4.16 17.38
CA ASN A 229 -11.55 4.51 18.80
C ASN A 229 -11.16 5.99 18.99
N THR A 230 -12.13 6.80 19.40
CA THR A 230 -11.98 8.23 19.74
C THR A 230 -11.14 8.48 21.01
N MET A 231 -10.83 7.44 21.80
CA MET A 231 -10.28 7.58 23.16
C MET A 231 -8.95 6.85 23.40
N ILE A 232 -8.09 6.64 22.40
CA ILE A 232 -6.75 6.15 22.74
C ILE A 232 -5.86 7.33 23.17
N LYS A 233 -5.84 7.55 24.48
CA LYS A 233 -4.70 8.14 25.21
C LYS A 233 -3.51 7.21 24.98
N PHE A 234 -2.68 7.54 23.99
CA PHE A 234 -1.32 7.01 23.95
C PHE A 234 -0.47 7.98 24.77
N SER A 235 -0.19 7.58 26.01
CA SER A 235 0.97 8.07 26.77
C SER A 235 2.25 7.73 26.03
#